data_AF-A0A968W924-F1
#
_entry.id   AF-A0A968W924-F1
#
_cell.length_a   1.000
_cell.length_b   1.000
_cell.length_c   1.000
_cell.angle_alpha   90.00
_cell.angle_beta   90.00
_cell.angle_gamma   90.00
#
_symmetry.space_group_name_H-M   'P 1'
#
loop_
_entity.id
_entity.type
_entity.pdbx_description
1 polymer ?
#
loop_
_entity_poly.entity_id
_entity_poly.type
_entity_poly.pdbx_seq_one_letter_code
_entity_poly.pdbx_strand_id
1 'polypeptide(L)' 'MNYAPIALFVYKRPEHTRQTLESLMQCPEFADSHLYVFVMEQKRR' A
#
# COMPACT_ATOMS: atom_id res chain seq x y z
N MET A 1 -13.50 14.75 6.55
CA MET A 1 -12.09 15.18 6.66
C MET A 1 -11.36 14.76 5.39
N ASN A 2 -10.30 15.45 5.00
CA ASN A 2 -9.45 15.02 3.86
C ASN A 2 -8.11 14.57 4.44
N TYR A 3 -7.90 13.25 4.55
CA TYR A 3 -6.65 12.69 5.06
C TYR A 3 -5.56 12.72 3.99
N ALA A 4 -4.30 12.64 4.42
CA ALA A 4 -3.17 12.66 3.51
C ALA A 4 -3.21 11.44 2.57
N PRO A 5 -2.86 11.60 1.28
CA PRO A 5 -2.77 10.47 0.36
C PRO A 5 -1.63 9.52 0.76
N ILE A 6 -1.81 8.23 0.49
CA ILE A 6 -0.86 7.18 0.78
C ILE A 6 -0.24 6.69 -0.53
N ALA A 7 1.08 6.70 -0.63
CA ALA A 7 1.82 6.11 -1.75
C ALA A 7 2.45 4.79 -1.32
N LEU A 8 1.97 3.67 -1.86
CA LEU A 8 2.46 2.32 -1.57
C LEU A 8 3.27 1.78 -2.75
N PHE A 9 4.57 1.59 -2.53
CA PHE A 9 5.48 0.99 -3.51
C PHE A 9 5.56 -0.53 -3.30
N VAL A 10 5.10 -1.30 -4.27
CA VAL A 10 5.05 -2.76 -4.20
C VAL A 10 5.99 -3.39 -5.20
N TYR A 11 6.46 -4.60 -4.88
CA TYR A 11 7.33 -5.40 -5.73
C TYR A 11 6.69 -6.76 -6.03
N LYS A 12 7.35 -7.65 -6.79
CA LYS A 12 6.92 -9.05 -7.05
C LYS A 12 6.98 -9.93 -5.79
N ARG A 13 6.26 -9.54 -4.73
CA ARG A 13 6.09 -10.24 -3.45
C ARG A 13 4.64 -10.03 -2.99
N PRO A 14 3.65 -10.69 -3.64
CA PRO A 14 2.23 -10.42 -3.40
C PRO A 14 1.83 -10.64 -1.94
N GLU A 15 2.47 -11.60 -1.25
CA GLU A 15 2.21 -11.90 0.15
C GLU A 15 2.55 -10.72 1.08
N HIS A 16 3.66 -10.01 0.83
CA HIS A 16 4.04 -8.84 1.62
C HIS A 16 3.07 -7.67 1.38
N THR A 17 2.62 -7.51 0.14
CA THR A 17 1.60 -6.51 -0.21
C THR A 17 0.28 -6.80 0.51
N ARG A 18 -0.15 -8.07 0.53
CA ARG A 18 -1.37 -8.49 1.25
C ARG A 18 -1.28 -8.17 2.74
N GLN A 19 -0.22 -8.59 3.42
CA GLN A 19 -0.04 -8.33 4.86
C GLN A 19 -0.01 -6.84 5.20
N THR A 20 0.59 -6.04 4.32
CA THR A 20 0.64 -4.57 4.47
C THR A 20 -0.76 -3.97 4.35
N LEU A 21 -1.53 -4.37 3.34
CA LEU A 21 -2.91 -3.91 3.14
C LEU A 21 -3.82 -4.34 4.30
N GLU A 22 -3.66 -5.56 4.81
CA GLU A 22 -4.41 -6.05 5.97
C GLU A 22 -4.17 -5.22 7.22
N SER A 23 -2.91 -4.83 7.45
CA SER A 23 -2.55 -3.94 8.56
C SER A 23 -3.13 -2.54 8.36
N LEU A 24 -3.07 -1.99 7.15
CA LEU A 24 -3.65 -0.67 6.83
C LEU A 24 -5.18 -0.65 7.01
N MET A 25 -5.87 -1.73 6.66
CA MET A 25 -7.32 -1.86 6.83
C MET A 25 -7.76 -1.88 8.31
N GLN A 26 -6.85 -2.12 9.26
CA GLN A 26 -7.15 -2.00 10.69
C GLN A 26 -7.19 -0.55 11.17
N CYS A 27 -6.70 0.42 10.36
CA CYS A 27 -6.77 1.84 10.68
C CYS A 27 -8.11 2.42 10.20
N PRO A 28 -9.00 2.92 11.08
CA PRO A 28 -10.32 3.45 10.68
C PRO A 28 -10.24 4.55 9.63
N GLU A 29 -9.25 5.44 9.74
CA GLU A 29 -9.05 6.60 8.86
C GLU A 29 -8.45 6.24 7.49
N PHE A 30 -8.01 4.99 7.31
CA PHE A 30 -7.48 4.53 6.03
C PHE A 30 -8.56 4.53 4.93
N ALA A 31 -9.81 4.23 5.28
CA ALA A 31 -10.93 4.23 4.34
C ALA A 31 -11.19 5.61 3.71
N ASP A 32 -10.80 6.67 4.40
CA ASP A 32 -10.96 8.06 3.98
C ASP A 32 -9.68 8.64 3.33
N SER A 33 -8.65 7.82 3.13
CA SER A 33 -7.36 8.20 2.53
C SER A 33 -7.25 7.65 1.10
N HIS A 34 -6.78 8.49 0.16
CA HIS A 34 -6.52 8.02 -1.21
C HIS A 34 -5.24 7.18 -1.25
N LEU A 35 -5.36 5.89 -1.63
CA LEU A 35 -4.22 4.99 -1.82
C LEU A 35 -3.78 4.92 -3.28
N TYR A 36 -2.52 5.29 -3.53
CA TYR A 36 -1.83 5.14 -4.82
C TYR A 36 -0.84 3.97 -4.73
N VAL A 37 -0.99 2.98 -5.60
CA VAL A 37 -0.11 1.81 -5.64
C VAL A 37 0.83 1.88 -6.84
N PHE A 38 2.13 1.89 -6.56
CA PHE A 38 3.19 1.90 -7.57
C PHE A 38 3.84 0.52 -7.63
N VAL A 39 3.67 -0.18 -8.76
CA VAL A 39 4.30 -1.49 -8.98
C VAL A 39 5.68 -1.27 -9.55
N MET A 40 6.70 -1.69 -8.80
CA MET A 40 8.10 -1.54 -9.18
C MET A 40 8.72 -2.88 -9.57
N GLU A 41 9.58 -2.83 -10.57
CA GLU A 41 10.34 -4.00 -11.01
C GLU A 41 11.53 -4.26 -10.08
N GLN A 42 11.68 -5.50 -9.63
CA GLN A 42 12.88 -5.95 -8.92
C GLN A 42 13.97 -6.23 -9.95
N LYS A 43 14.95 -5.33 -10.06
CA LYS A 43 16.15 -5.60 -10.87
C LYS A 43 16.86 -6.83 -10.31
N ARG A 44 16.87 -7.91 -11.09
CA ARG A 44 17.70 -9.08 -10.82
C ARG A 44 19.16 -8.66 -10.99
N ARG A 45 19.96 -8.84 -9.93
CA ARG A 45 21.43 -8.77 -10.01
C ARG A 45 21.94 -9.98 -10.78
#